data_AF-A0A370PQZ1-F1
#
_entry.id   AF-A0A370PQZ1-F1
#
_cell.length_a   1.000
_cell.length_b   1.000
_cell.length_c   1.000
_cell.angle_alpha   90.00
_cell.angle_beta   90.00
_cell.angle_gamma   90.00
#
_symmetry.space_group_name_H-M   'P 1'
#
loop_
_entity.id
_entity.type
_entity.pdbx_description
1 polymer ?
#
loop_
_entity_poly.entity_id
_entity_poly.type
_entity_poly.pdbx_seq_one_letter_code
_entity_poly.pdbx_strand_id
1 'polypeptide(L)'
;MDPDNDADPRSGVVSEVMHTMAEALRPLVSKRAQKIYLGAFLFFCTAIAMIVTSTVAYGIFYYRFIPQAGLERIVHLQFGEGPPWGVASLGSDLVPSLPYDVQVELELPRTSSNLAAGNFMLDLALLSRPSTSAAYDTNTSVTTLSHSRRPAILTYTSPLVDTASKISFMPLYVLGWHHEAEKLQVPMMERVQFARGWRNIPGSLRLELHSSEIMQVYKAKVTFRARFTGLRYVLIILSLQLISRVDEVDSCQAG
;
A
#
# COMPACT_ATOMS: atom_id res chain seq x y z
N MET A 1 -85.08 -5.91 8.73
CA MET A 1 -83.94 -5.88 7.79
C MET A 1 -82.91 -4.98 8.45
N ASP A 2 -81.86 -5.63 8.96
CA ASP A 2 -80.55 -5.22 9.52
C ASP A 2 -80.06 -3.76 9.50
N PRO A 3 -78.96 -3.41 10.24
CA PRO A 3 -78.33 -4.05 11.41
C PRO A 3 -77.86 -2.99 12.47
N ASP A 4 -76.92 -3.36 13.33
CA ASP A 4 -75.98 -2.48 14.06
C ASP A 4 -76.34 -2.04 15.48
N ASN A 5 -76.10 -2.95 16.43
CA ASN A 5 -75.49 -2.54 17.71
C ASN A 5 -74.52 -3.62 18.19
N ASP A 6 -73.53 -3.92 17.35
CA ASP A 6 -72.33 -4.64 17.76
C ASP A 6 -71.43 -3.64 18.50
N ALA A 7 -71.62 -3.53 19.81
CA ALA A 7 -70.66 -2.88 20.69
C ALA A 7 -69.39 -3.74 20.71
N ASP A 8 -68.44 -3.42 19.83
CA ASP A 8 -67.16 -4.12 19.71
C ASP A 8 -66.31 -3.87 20.98
N PRO A 9 -66.12 -4.88 21.87
CA PRO A 9 -65.44 -4.72 23.15
C PRO A 9 -63.94 -4.45 22.99
N ARG A 10 -63.44 -4.48 21.75
CA ARG A 10 -62.06 -4.18 21.39
C ARG A 10 -61.74 -2.68 21.43
N SER A 11 -62.73 -1.81 21.20
CA SER A 11 -62.52 -0.35 21.19
C SER A 11 -62.20 0.21 22.58
N GLY A 12 -62.86 -0.30 23.62
CA GLY A 12 -62.64 0.10 25.02
C GLY A 12 -61.24 -0.26 25.51
N VAL A 13 -60.81 -1.52 25.34
CA VAL A 13 -59.50 -1.99 25.80
C VAL A 13 -58.35 -1.31 25.06
N VAL A 14 -58.47 -1.11 23.74
CA VAL A 14 -57.45 -0.39 22.97
C VAL A 14 -57.38 1.07 23.41
N SER A 15 -58.51 1.73 23.69
CA SER A 15 -58.52 3.12 24.17
C SER A 15 -57.94 3.27 25.58
N GLU A 16 -58.18 2.31 26.47
CA GLU A 16 -57.73 2.33 27.87
C GLU A 16 -56.24 2.00 27.98
N VAL A 17 -55.74 1.05 27.18
CA VAL A 17 -54.31 0.79 27.01
C VAL A 17 -53.60 1.99 26.38
N MET A 18 -54.20 2.63 25.37
CA MET A 18 -53.62 3.82 24.75
C MET A 18 -53.56 5.02 25.71
N HIS A 19 -54.58 5.18 26.57
CA HIS A 19 -54.63 6.29 27.54
C HIS A 19 -53.65 6.09 28.69
N THR A 20 -53.47 4.86 29.16
CA THR A 20 -52.45 4.51 30.18
C THR A 20 -51.02 4.63 29.64
N MET A 21 -50.78 4.26 28.37
CA MET A 21 -49.51 4.53 27.69
C MET A 21 -49.26 6.03 27.52
N ALA A 22 -50.28 6.79 27.08
CA ALA A 22 -50.18 8.24 26.90
C ALA A 22 -49.91 8.98 28.22
N GLU A 23 -50.44 8.51 29.34
CA GLU A 23 -50.15 9.04 30.68
C GLU A 23 -48.76 8.66 31.19
N ALA A 24 -48.26 7.46 30.86
CA ALA A 24 -46.86 7.09 31.12
C ALA A 24 -45.86 7.90 30.26
N LEU A 25 -46.28 8.35 29.07
CA LEU A 25 -45.50 9.18 28.15
C LEU A 25 -45.64 10.70 28.42
N ARG A 26 -46.68 11.16 29.11
CA ARG A 26 -46.89 12.57 29.50
C ARG A 26 -45.73 13.23 30.25
N PRO A 27 -45.05 12.58 31.22
CA PRO A 27 -43.88 13.17 31.86
C PRO A 27 -42.66 13.26 30.92
N LEU A 28 -42.59 12.43 29.87
CA LEU A 28 -41.55 12.51 28.84
C LEU A 28 -41.81 13.64 27.82
N VAL A 29 -43.06 14.04 27.62
CA VAL A 29 -43.49 15.10 26.68
C VAL A 29 -43.64 16.46 27.39
N SER A 30 -42.74 16.79 28.32
CA SER A 30 -42.64 18.14 28.88
C SER A 30 -41.79 19.03 27.99
N LYS A 31 -42.17 20.30 27.78
CA LYS A 31 -41.38 21.29 27.01
C LYS A 31 -39.95 21.48 27.53
N ARG A 32 -39.68 21.13 28.80
CA ARG A 32 -38.34 21.11 29.40
C ARG A 32 -37.59 19.82 29.07
N ALA A 33 -38.26 18.68 29.13
CA ALA A 33 -37.68 17.38 28.79
C ALA A 33 -37.33 17.31 27.29
N GLN A 34 -38.19 17.84 26.40
CA GLN A 34 -37.92 17.92 24.96
C GLN A 34 -36.64 18.71 24.64
N LYS A 35 -36.36 19.80 25.37
CA LYS A 35 -35.10 20.56 25.20
C LYS A 35 -33.87 19.76 25.66
N ILE A 36 -34.01 18.99 26.74
CA ILE A 36 -32.93 18.12 27.25
C ILE A 36 -32.67 16.97 26.27
N TYR A 37 -33.71 16.31 25.77
CA TYR A 37 -33.58 15.25 24.76
C TYR A 37 -33.03 15.78 23.44
N LEU A 38 -33.47 16.95 22.96
CA LEU A 38 -32.92 17.56 21.74
C LEU A 38 -31.45 17.94 21.92
N GLY A 39 -31.08 18.49 23.09
CA GLY A 39 -29.69 18.78 23.43
C GLY A 39 -28.82 17.52 23.50
N ALA A 40 -29.32 16.46 24.14
CA ALA A 40 -28.64 15.17 24.22
C ALA A 40 -28.48 14.51 22.84
N PHE A 41 -29.52 14.55 22.01
CA PHE A 41 -29.48 14.06 20.63
C PHE A 41 -28.46 14.83 19.79
N LEU A 42 -28.47 16.17 19.87
CA LEU A 42 -27.53 17.00 19.14
C LEU A 42 -26.08 16.77 19.61
N PHE A 43 -25.87 16.60 20.92
CA PHE A 43 -24.58 16.24 21.50
C PHE A 43 -24.11 14.87 20.99
N PHE A 44 -24.99 13.88 20.97
CA PHE A 44 -24.69 12.53 20.48
C PHE A 44 -24.36 12.52 18.97
N CYS A 45 -25.15 13.22 18.14
CA CYS A 45 -24.84 13.39 16.72
C CYS A 45 -23.50 14.09 16.51
N THR A 46 -23.18 15.11 17.31
CA THR A 46 -21.89 15.82 17.23
C THR A 46 -20.74 14.90 17.64
N ALA A 47 -20.92 14.08 18.67
CA ALA A 47 -19.92 13.10 19.10
C ALA A 47 -19.66 12.05 18.01
N ILE A 48 -20.71 11.49 17.40
CA ILE A 48 -20.58 10.55 16.28
C ILE A 48 -19.87 11.22 15.10
N ALA A 49 -20.28 12.44 14.73
CA ALA A 49 -19.66 13.16 13.61
C ALA A 49 -18.15 13.41 13.86
N MET A 50 -17.77 13.76 15.09
CA MET A 50 -16.36 13.90 15.47
C MET A 50 -15.61 12.57 15.42
N ILE A 51 -16.21 11.47 15.87
CA ILE A 51 -15.60 10.14 15.82
C ILE A 51 -15.39 9.70 14.38
N VAL A 52 -16.42 9.79 13.53
CA VAL A 52 -16.32 9.44 12.10
C VAL A 52 -15.26 10.28 11.42
N THR A 53 -15.24 11.59 11.67
CA THR A 53 -14.23 12.49 11.11
C THR A 53 -12.83 12.12 11.59
N SER A 54 -12.65 11.78 12.87
CA SER A 54 -11.38 11.32 13.44
C SER A 54 -10.91 10.01 12.80
N THR A 55 -11.79 9.02 12.65
CA THR A 55 -11.46 7.73 12.05
C THR A 55 -11.08 7.89 10.57
N VAL A 56 -11.83 8.70 9.82
CA VAL A 56 -11.51 9.01 8.42
C VAL A 56 -10.21 9.80 8.31
N ALA A 57 -10.00 10.82 9.14
CA ALA A 57 -8.77 11.60 9.16
C ALA A 57 -7.56 10.73 9.54
N TYR A 58 -7.70 9.84 10.52
CA TYR A 58 -6.67 8.88 10.89
C TYR A 58 -6.40 7.89 9.75
N GLY A 59 -7.45 7.37 9.10
CA GLY A 59 -7.31 6.49 7.93
C GLY A 59 -6.54 7.18 6.80
N ILE A 60 -6.94 8.39 6.43
CA ILE A 60 -6.23 9.20 5.42
C ILE A 60 -4.79 9.46 5.86
N PHE A 61 -4.57 9.80 7.14
CA PHE A 61 -3.24 10.07 7.65
C PHE A 61 -2.34 8.83 7.58
N TYR A 62 -2.87 7.69 7.98
CA TYR A 62 -2.19 6.39 7.95
C TYR A 62 -1.78 6.03 6.52
N TYR A 63 -2.71 6.12 5.56
CA TYR A 63 -2.44 5.78 4.16
C TYR A 63 -1.54 6.81 3.44
N ARG A 64 -1.59 8.10 3.83
CA ARG A 64 -0.88 9.18 3.13
C ARG A 64 0.48 9.52 3.74
N PHE A 65 0.66 9.39 5.06
CA PHE A 65 1.83 9.86 5.79
C PHE A 65 2.67 8.78 6.46
N ILE A 66 2.23 7.52 6.46
CA ILE A 66 3.11 6.40 6.77
C ILE A 66 3.54 5.79 5.44
N PRO A 67 4.44 6.44 4.67
CA PRO A 67 5.11 5.75 3.59
C PRO A 67 5.81 4.54 4.22
N GLN A 68 5.66 3.38 3.60
CA GLN A 68 6.47 2.21 3.93
C GLN A 68 7.92 2.69 3.85
N ALA A 69 8.58 2.89 5.00
CA ALA A 69 9.87 3.57 5.08
C ALA A 69 10.83 2.87 4.12
N GLY A 70 11.10 3.52 3.00
CA GLY A 70 11.74 2.85 1.89
C GLY A 70 12.56 3.80 1.07
N LEU A 71 13.76 3.36 0.73
CA LEU A 71 14.70 4.11 -0.07
C LEU A 71 14.47 3.77 -1.53
N GLU A 72 14.03 4.73 -2.33
CA GLU A 72 13.93 4.59 -3.78
C GLU A 72 15.11 5.25 -4.47
N ARG A 73 15.80 4.52 -5.34
CA ARG A 73 16.93 5.03 -6.13
C ARG A 73 16.77 4.64 -7.58
N ILE A 74 16.80 5.65 -8.45
CA ILE A 74 16.81 5.46 -9.90
C ILE A 74 18.22 4.99 -10.28
N VAL A 75 18.28 3.95 -11.11
CA VAL A 75 19.52 3.42 -11.65
C VAL A 75 19.58 3.76 -13.12
N HIS A 76 20.61 4.51 -13.49
CA HIS A 76 20.87 4.83 -14.88
C HIS A 76 21.71 3.72 -15.49
N LEU A 77 21.06 2.86 -16.27
CA LEU A 77 21.72 1.80 -17.03
C LEU A 77 22.56 2.42 -18.17
N GLN A 78 23.76 1.91 -18.32
CA GLN A 78 24.71 2.21 -19.38
C GLN A 78 24.68 1.07 -20.39
N PHE A 79 24.77 1.42 -21.67
CA PHE A 79 24.69 0.49 -22.80
C PHE A 79 25.96 0.64 -23.66
N GLY A 80 26.53 -0.47 -24.13
CA GLY A 80 27.64 -0.44 -25.11
C GLY A 80 28.60 -1.61 -25.00
N GLU A 81 29.18 -1.84 -23.82
CA GLU A 81 30.20 -2.87 -23.60
C GLU A 81 29.65 -4.05 -22.78
N GLY A 82 28.82 -4.87 -23.44
CA GLY A 82 28.26 -6.08 -22.85
C GLY A 82 26.88 -5.87 -22.19
N PRO A 83 26.53 -6.68 -21.17
CA PRO A 83 25.26 -6.61 -20.47
C PRO A 83 25.01 -5.19 -19.92
N PRO A 84 23.82 -4.59 -20.14
CA PRO A 84 23.52 -3.26 -19.60
C PRO A 84 23.67 -3.23 -18.09
N TRP A 85 24.42 -2.26 -17.58
CA TRP A 85 24.71 -2.15 -16.15
C TRP A 85 24.61 -0.70 -15.68
N GLY A 86 24.27 -0.49 -14.41
CA GLY A 86 24.18 0.83 -13.83
C GLY A 86 24.54 0.83 -12.36
N VAL A 87 25.10 1.94 -11.90
CA VAL A 87 25.47 2.13 -10.49
C VAL A 87 24.66 3.29 -9.93
N ALA A 88 24.12 3.13 -8.72
CA ALA A 88 23.44 4.19 -7.99
C ALA A 88 24.02 4.31 -6.57
N SER A 89 24.23 5.54 -6.10
CA SER A 89 24.64 5.79 -4.72
C SER A 89 23.45 5.65 -3.77
N LEU A 90 23.61 4.83 -2.74
CA LEU A 90 22.68 4.79 -1.60
C LEU A 90 23.26 5.77 -0.58
N GLY A 91 22.48 6.79 -0.22
CA GLY A 91 22.90 7.81 0.73
C GLY A 91 23.12 7.28 2.15
N SER A 92 22.98 8.14 3.14
CA SER A 92 22.97 7.75 4.57
C SER A 92 21.58 7.31 5.07
N ASP A 93 20.61 7.14 4.17
CA ASP A 93 19.20 6.94 4.53
C ASP A 93 18.89 5.51 5.03
N LEU A 94 19.84 4.59 4.87
CA LEU A 94 19.71 3.22 5.38
C LEU A 94 20.05 3.15 6.86
N VAL A 95 19.07 2.75 7.66
CA VAL A 95 19.23 2.51 9.09
C VAL A 95 19.87 1.13 9.32
N PRO A 96 20.98 1.03 10.07
CA PRO A 96 21.62 -0.24 10.39
C PRO A 96 20.72 -1.13 11.28
N SER A 97 20.92 -2.44 11.19
CA SER A 97 20.18 -3.46 11.97
C SER A 97 18.67 -3.52 11.70
N LEU A 98 18.16 -2.82 10.68
CA LEU A 98 16.79 -2.96 10.21
C LEU A 98 16.76 -3.93 9.01
N PRO A 99 15.84 -4.90 8.97
CA PRO A 99 15.69 -5.78 7.81
C PRO A 99 15.00 -5.04 6.67
N TYR A 100 15.62 -5.08 5.49
CA TYR A 100 15.06 -4.52 4.26
C TYR A 100 14.76 -5.63 3.25
N ASP A 101 13.65 -5.48 2.54
CA ASP A 101 13.44 -6.17 1.27
C ASP A 101 13.89 -5.26 0.14
N VAL A 102 14.64 -5.80 -0.81
CA VAL A 102 15.16 -5.05 -1.95
C VAL A 102 14.43 -5.53 -3.20
N GLN A 103 13.76 -4.61 -3.87
CA GLN A 103 13.00 -4.86 -5.09
C GLN A 103 13.54 -4.00 -6.22
N VAL A 104 13.65 -4.58 -7.41
CA VAL A 104 13.98 -3.85 -8.64
C VAL A 104 12.70 -3.70 -9.44
N GLU A 105 12.40 -2.48 -9.86
CA GLU A 105 11.33 -2.14 -10.80
C GLU A 105 11.98 -1.73 -12.13
N LEU A 106 11.67 -2.48 -13.19
CA LEU A 106 12.11 -2.21 -14.55
C LEU A 106 10.92 -1.79 -15.39
N GLU A 107 11.10 -0.73 -16.17
CA GLU A 107 10.14 -0.29 -17.17
C GLU A 107 10.70 -0.61 -18.55
N LEU A 108 10.04 -1.53 -19.24
CA LEU A 108 10.49 -2.12 -20.49
C LEU A 108 9.44 -1.90 -21.58
N PRO A 109 9.82 -1.48 -22.80
CA PRO A 109 8.90 -1.52 -23.92
C PRO A 109 8.62 -2.97 -24.35
N ARG A 110 7.44 -3.21 -24.91
CA ARG A 110 7.05 -4.51 -25.47
C ARG A 110 7.51 -4.65 -26.93
N THR A 111 8.81 -4.45 -27.18
CA THR A 111 9.40 -4.63 -28.51
C THR A 111 9.63 -6.11 -28.83
N SER A 112 9.73 -6.44 -30.13
CA SER A 112 10.02 -7.81 -30.58
C SER A 112 11.34 -8.35 -29.99
N SER A 113 12.37 -7.51 -29.89
CA SER A 113 13.66 -7.87 -29.25
C SER A 113 13.47 -8.25 -27.78
N ASN A 114 12.73 -7.45 -27.02
CA ASN A 114 12.51 -7.71 -25.59
C ASN A 114 11.63 -8.95 -25.35
N LEU A 115 10.67 -9.23 -26.24
CA LEU A 115 9.86 -10.44 -26.16
C LEU A 115 10.65 -11.69 -26.57
N ALA A 116 11.52 -11.57 -27.59
CA ALA A 116 12.39 -12.64 -28.06
C ALA A 116 13.47 -13.03 -27.05
N ALA A 117 13.92 -12.07 -26.21
CA ALA A 117 14.83 -12.31 -25.10
C ALA A 117 14.33 -13.40 -24.13
N GLY A 118 13.01 -13.53 -23.97
CA GLY A 118 12.41 -14.50 -23.06
C GLY A 118 12.86 -14.28 -21.61
N ASN A 119 13.40 -15.32 -20.97
CA ASN A 119 13.92 -15.22 -19.61
C ASN A 119 15.27 -14.50 -19.60
N PHE A 120 15.35 -13.42 -18.83
CA PHE A 120 16.60 -12.70 -18.56
C PHE A 120 16.90 -12.72 -17.05
N MET A 121 18.16 -12.50 -16.71
CA MET A 121 18.61 -12.48 -15.32
C MET A 121 18.95 -11.05 -14.90
N LEU A 122 18.45 -10.64 -13.75
CA LEU A 122 18.88 -9.43 -13.08
C LEU A 122 19.91 -9.78 -12.03
N ASP A 123 20.99 -9.01 -11.99
CA ASP A 123 22.05 -9.14 -11.01
C ASP A 123 22.12 -7.83 -10.20
N LEU A 124 21.93 -7.92 -8.89
CA LEU A 124 22.04 -6.80 -7.98
C LEU A 124 23.16 -7.06 -6.96
N ALA A 125 24.19 -6.23 -7.01
CA ALA A 125 25.27 -6.19 -6.03
C ALA A 125 25.18 -4.93 -5.17
N LEU A 126 25.19 -5.09 -3.86
CA LEU A 126 25.33 -4.02 -2.88
C LEU A 126 26.80 -3.84 -2.55
N LEU A 127 27.31 -2.63 -2.77
CA LEU A 127 28.72 -2.29 -2.68
C LEU A 127 28.99 -1.43 -1.45
N SER A 128 30.09 -1.72 -0.75
CA SER A 128 30.55 -0.89 0.36
C SER A 128 30.99 0.50 -0.10
N ARG A 129 31.11 1.43 0.84
CA ARG A 129 31.67 2.76 0.55
C ARG A 129 33.17 2.61 0.28
N PRO A 130 33.72 3.27 -0.75
CA PRO A 130 35.16 3.28 -0.97
C PRO A 130 35.84 3.91 0.25
N SER A 131 36.91 3.29 0.74
CA SER A 131 37.71 3.85 1.83
C SER A 131 38.52 5.04 1.31
N THR A 132 38.29 6.23 1.85
CA THR A 132 39.01 7.47 1.50
C THR A 132 40.53 7.39 1.70
N SER A 133 41.02 6.42 2.48
CA SER A 133 42.45 6.17 2.71
C SER A 133 43.17 5.42 1.59
N ALA A 134 42.47 5.05 0.50
CA ALA A 134 43.07 4.40 -0.68
C ALA A 134 43.29 5.38 -1.86
N ALA A 135 43.38 6.69 -1.60
CA ALA A 135 43.58 7.71 -2.64
C ALA A 135 44.98 7.68 -3.30
N TYR A 136 45.86 6.75 -2.90
CA TYR A 136 47.21 6.61 -3.45
C TYR A 136 47.58 5.21 -3.94
N ASP A 137 46.70 4.22 -3.79
CA ASP A 137 46.94 2.86 -4.32
C ASP A 137 45.86 2.51 -5.34
N THR A 138 46.31 2.17 -6.55
CA THR A 138 45.54 1.87 -7.77
C THR A 138 44.56 0.69 -7.67
N ASN A 139 44.31 0.16 -6.47
CA ASN A 139 43.39 -0.95 -6.20
C ASN A 139 42.35 -0.54 -5.14
N THR A 140 41.40 0.32 -5.53
CA THR A 140 40.23 0.61 -4.68
C THR A 140 39.34 -0.63 -4.64
N SER A 141 39.55 -1.52 -3.67
CA SER A 141 38.77 -2.75 -3.53
C SER A 141 37.37 -2.45 -3.00
N VAL A 142 36.46 -2.10 -3.89
CA VAL A 142 35.03 -2.00 -3.57
C VAL A 142 34.54 -3.41 -3.24
N THR A 143 34.30 -3.68 -1.96
CA THR A 143 33.86 -5.00 -1.50
C THR A 143 32.35 -5.14 -1.70
N THR A 144 31.92 -6.19 -2.40
CA THR A 144 30.51 -6.57 -2.50
C THR A 144 30.02 -7.08 -1.15
N LEU A 145 29.12 -6.35 -0.51
CA LEU A 145 28.54 -6.71 0.79
C LEU A 145 27.47 -7.79 0.65
N SER A 146 26.67 -7.69 -0.39
CA SER A 146 25.63 -8.67 -0.69
C SER A 146 25.34 -8.70 -2.17
N HIS A 147 24.99 -9.87 -2.67
CA HIS A 147 24.79 -10.13 -4.09
C HIS A 147 23.58 -11.03 -4.26
N SER A 148 22.76 -10.75 -5.27
CA SER A 148 21.61 -11.59 -5.60
C SER A 148 21.34 -11.54 -7.09
N ARG A 149 21.02 -12.70 -7.66
CA ARG A 149 20.69 -12.84 -9.06
C ARG A 149 19.32 -13.51 -9.22
N ARG A 150 18.40 -12.89 -9.96
CA ARG A 150 17.01 -13.34 -10.10
C ARG A 150 16.56 -13.39 -11.56
N PRO A 151 15.82 -14.43 -11.97
CA PRO A 151 15.21 -14.46 -13.29
C PRO A 151 14.00 -13.54 -13.38
N ALA A 152 13.75 -13.06 -14.58
CA ALA A 152 12.69 -12.14 -14.93
C ALA A 152 12.27 -12.39 -16.39
N ILE A 153 11.00 -12.17 -16.70
CA ILE A 153 10.45 -12.30 -18.05
C ILE A 153 9.35 -11.27 -18.24
N LEU A 154 9.20 -10.77 -19.47
CA LEU A 154 8.05 -9.95 -19.83
C LEU A 154 6.78 -10.79 -19.86
N THR A 155 5.65 -10.19 -19.49
CA THR A 155 4.37 -10.90 -19.49
C THR A 155 4.02 -11.34 -20.91
N TYR A 156 3.98 -12.67 -21.09
CA TYR A 156 3.63 -13.26 -22.36
C TYR A 156 2.15 -13.03 -22.67
N THR A 157 1.87 -12.58 -23.90
CA THR A 157 0.52 -12.50 -24.46
C THR A 157 0.53 -13.10 -25.85
N SER A 158 -0.51 -13.84 -26.22
CA SER A 158 -0.60 -14.37 -27.58
C SER A 158 -0.76 -13.24 -28.60
N PRO A 159 -0.25 -13.40 -29.85
CA PRO A 159 -0.33 -12.34 -30.86
C PRO A 159 -1.76 -11.87 -31.17
N LEU A 160 -2.74 -12.78 -31.11
CA LEU A 160 -4.15 -12.47 -31.30
C LEU A 160 -4.70 -11.59 -30.17
N VAL A 161 -4.38 -11.92 -28.91
CA VAL A 161 -4.80 -11.14 -27.74
C VAL A 161 -4.10 -9.79 -27.72
N ASP A 162 -2.81 -9.74 -28.07
CA ASP A 162 -2.04 -8.49 -28.15
C ASP A 162 -2.63 -7.53 -29.20
N THR A 163 -2.95 -8.05 -30.39
CA THR A 163 -3.56 -7.27 -31.47
C THR A 163 -4.96 -6.78 -31.10
N ALA A 164 -5.80 -7.66 -30.52
CA ALA A 164 -7.14 -7.29 -30.08
C ALA A 164 -7.11 -6.22 -28.98
N SER A 165 -6.19 -6.35 -28.01
CA SER A 165 -5.97 -5.37 -26.95
C SER A 165 -5.53 -4.01 -27.52
N LYS A 166 -4.57 -4.01 -28.45
CA LYS A 166 -4.08 -2.80 -29.13
C LYS A 166 -5.18 -2.10 -29.92
N ILE A 167 -6.03 -2.83 -30.64
CA ILE A 167 -7.17 -2.25 -31.36
C ILE A 167 -8.20 -1.66 -30.39
N SER A 168 -8.53 -2.40 -29.32
CA SER A 168 -9.48 -1.95 -28.30
C SER A 168 -9.04 -0.66 -27.61
N PHE A 169 -7.74 -0.56 -27.27
CA PHE A 169 -7.16 0.60 -26.59
C PHE A 169 -6.54 1.63 -27.53
N MET A 170 -6.64 1.45 -28.86
CA MET A 170 -6.08 2.36 -29.88
C MET A 170 -6.47 3.82 -29.65
N PRO A 171 -7.74 4.17 -29.35
CA PRO A 171 -8.11 5.55 -29.13
C PRO A 171 -7.34 6.18 -27.96
N LEU A 172 -7.07 5.42 -26.91
CA LEU A 172 -6.32 5.89 -25.75
C LEU A 172 -4.83 6.07 -26.05
N TYR A 173 -4.25 5.25 -26.93
CA TYR A 173 -2.87 5.43 -27.40
C TYR A 173 -2.72 6.68 -28.27
N VAL A 174 -3.67 6.94 -29.17
CA VAL A 174 -3.66 8.15 -30.04
C VAL A 174 -3.80 9.43 -29.22
N LEU A 175 -4.63 9.40 -28.17
CA LEU A 175 -4.76 10.50 -27.20
C LEU A 175 -3.56 10.63 -26.25
N GLY A 176 -2.61 9.68 -26.27
CA GLY A 176 -1.42 9.69 -25.43
C GLY A 176 -1.68 9.36 -23.96
N TRP A 177 -2.82 8.75 -23.63
CA TRP A 177 -3.14 8.32 -22.26
C TRP A 177 -2.53 6.97 -21.90
N HIS A 178 -2.20 6.16 -22.90
CA HIS A 178 -1.50 4.89 -22.75
C HIS A 178 -0.20 4.88 -23.54
N HIS A 179 0.79 4.15 -23.02
CA HIS A 179 2.08 3.89 -23.65
C HIS A 179 2.39 2.40 -23.60
N GLU A 180 3.08 1.88 -24.62
CA GLU A 180 3.48 0.47 -24.69
C GLU A 180 4.71 0.19 -23.81
N ALA A 181 4.52 0.27 -22.50
CA ALA A 181 5.53 -0.04 -21.50
C ALA A 181 4.96 -1.00 -20.44
N GLU A 182 5.78 -1.95 -20.02
CA GLU A 182 5.47 -2.90 -18.98
C GLU A 182 6.39 -2.65 -17.77
N LYS A 183 5.80 -2.59 -16.58
CA LYS A 183 6.54 -2.43 -15.32
C LYS A 183 6.70 -3.78 -14.64
N LEU A 184 7.93 -4.29 -14.63
CA LEU A 184 8.27 -5.55 -13.99
C LEU A 184 8.85 -5.30 -12.60
N GLN A 185 8.26 -5.93 -11.58
CA GLN A 185 8.74 -5.88 -10.21
C GLN A 185 9.40 -7.21 -9.84
N VAL A 186 10.69 -7.18 -9.54
CA VAL A 186 11.48 -8.37 -9.24
C VAL A 186 12.04 -8.27 -7.82
N PRO A 187 11.65 -9.18 -6.90
CA PRO A 187 12.20 -9.20 -5.55
C PRO A 187 13.62 -9.76 -5.58
N MET A 188 14.62 -8.88 -5.38
CA MET A 188 16.03 -9.27 -5.44
C MET A 188 16.48 -9.91 -4.14
N MET A 189 16.19 -9.29 -3.00
CA MET A 189 16.69 -9.74 -1.70
C MET A 189 15.61 -9.58 -0.63
N GLU A 190 15.57 -10.50 0.32
CA GLU A 190 14.58 -10.52 1.39
C GLU A 190 15.27 -10.40 2.75
N ARG A 191 14.71 -9.55 3.63
CA ARG A 191 15.17 -9.40 5.02
C ARG A 191 16.68 -9.16 5.17
N VAL A 192 17.30 -8.45 4.23
CA VAL A 192 18.72 -8.11 4.28
C VAL A 192 18.94 -7.14 5.43
N GLN A 193 19.86 -7.50 6.32
CA GLN A 193 20.20 -6.72 7.50
C GLN A 193 21.67 -6.33 7.42
N PHE A 194 21.93 -5.04 7.61
CA PHE A 194 23.29 -4.52 7.66
C PHE A 194 23.74 -4.44 9.11
N ALA A 195 24.91 -4.99 9.41
CA ALA A 195 25.52 -4.86 10.72
C ALA A 195 25.82 -3.38 11.03
N ARG A 196 25.95 -3.05 12.31
CA ARG A 196 26.36 -1.69 12.71
C ARG A 196 27.77 -1.40 12.18
N GLY A 197 28.02 -0.15 11.83
CA GLY A 197 29.30 0.33 11.33
C GLY A 197 29.22 0.86 9.90
N TRP A 198 29.92 1.96 9.64
CA TRP A 198 29.83 2.69 8.36
C TRP A 198 30.28 1.89 7.14
N ARG A 199 31.19 0.91 7.33
CA ARG A 199 31.67 0.00 6.28
C ARG A 199 30.67 -1.11 5.91
N ASN A 200 29.80 -1.49 6.84
CA ASN A 200 28.82 -2.57 6.67
C ASN A 200 27.52 -2.09 6.01
N ILE A 201 27.37 -0.77 5.84
CA ILE A 201 26.22 -0.16 5.17
C ILE A 201 26.59 0.09 3.71
N PRO A 202 25.81 -0.41 2.74
CA PRO A 202 26.09 -0.19 1.34
C PRO A 202 26.06 1.30 1.01
N GLY A 203 27.09 1.75 0.29
CA GLY A 203 27.19 3.12 -0.21
C GLY A 203 26.75 3.25 -1.66
N SER A 204 26.83 2.16 -2.41
CA SER A 204 26.34 2.11 -3.78
C SER A 204 25.76 0.73 -4.08
N LEU A 205 24.95 0.64 -5.12
CA LEU A 205 24.48 -0.60 -5.70
C LEU A 205 24.87 -0.62 -7.16
N ARG A 206 25.12 -1.82 -7.67
CA ARG A 206 25.34 -2.11 -9.07
C ARG A 206 24.24 -3.07 -9.52
N LEU A 207 23.49 -2.66 -10.52
CA LEU A 207 22.47 -3.47 -11.17
C LEU A 207 22.96 -3.82 -12.57
N GLU A 208 22.91 -5.09 -12.93
CA GLU A 208 23.21 -5.57 -14.28
C GLU A 208 22.04 -6.38 -14.81
N LEU A 209 21.84 -6.28 -16.13
CA LEU A 209 20.82 -7.01 -16.85
C LEU A 209 21.49 -7.94 -17.84
N HIS A 210 21.33 -9.24 -17.60
CA HIS A 210 21.92 -10.31 -18.40
C HIS A 210 20.82 -10.96 -19.25
N SER A 211 20.88 -10.77 -20.55
CA SER A 211 19.94 -11.35 -21.52
C SER A 211 20.71 -11.97 -22.69
N SER A 212 20.08 -12.90 -23.40
CA SER A 212 20.62 -13.41 -24.66
C SER A 212 20.53 -12.39 -25.78
N GLU A 213 19.49 -11.54 -25.76
CA GLU A 213 19.21 -10.55 -26.79
C GLU A 213 19.48 -9.13 -26.27
N ILE A 214 19.71 -8.18 -27.19
CA ILE A 214 19.90 -6.77 -26.84
C ILE A 214 18.56 -6.20 -26.38
N MET A 215 18.41 -6.10 -25.05
CA MET A 215 17.21 -5.58 -24.43
C MET A 215 17.20 -4.06 -24.36
N GLN A 216 16.02 -3.49 -24.57
CA GLN A 216 15.74 -2.06 -24.46
C GLN A 216 15.05 -1.81 -23.11
N VAL A 217 15.52 -0.80 -22.38
CA VAL A 217 15.00 -0.46 -21.05
C VAL A 217 14.77 1.04 -20.98
N TYR A 218 13.58 1.47 -20.55
CA TYR A 218 13.29 2.89 -20.34
C TYR A 218 13.77 3.37 -18.99
N LYS A 219 13.52 2.59 -17.94
CA LYS A 219 13.84 2.99 -16.57
C LYS A 219 14.15 1.78 -15.71
N ALA A 220 15.12 1.94 -14.81
CA ALA A 220 15.39 1.02 -13.72
C ALA A 220 15.33 1.77 -12.40
N LYS A 221 14.63 1.20 -11.42
CA LYS A 221 14.50 1.75 -10.08
C LYS A 221 14.70 0.64 -9.06
N VAL A 222 15.47 0.90 -8.02
CA VAL A 222 15.62 -0.01 -6.88
C VAL A 222 14.91 0.60 -5.69
N THR A 223 14.05 -0.18 -5.06
CA THR A 223 13.30 0.20 -3.86
C THR A 223 13.70 -0.73 -2.72
N PHE A 224 14.20 -0.15 -1.64
CA PHE A 224 14.40 -0.85 -0.36
C PHE A 224 13.17 -0.61 0.49
N ARG A 225 12.47 -1.66 0.91
CA ARG A 225 11.33 -1.56 1.82
C ARG A 225 11.75 -2.05 3.19
N ALA A 226 11.71 -1.20 4.21
CA ALA A 226 11.95 -1.64 5.58
C ALA A 226 10.82 -2.57 6.05
N ARG A 227 11.18 -3.74 6.57
CA ARG A 227 10.25 -4.58 7.33
C ARG A 227 10.33 -4.21 8.80
N PHE A 228 9.26 -3.64 9.34
CA PHE A 228 9.13 -3.47 10.78
C PHE A 228 8.59 -4.77 11.39
N THR A 229 9.44 -5.57 12.03
CA THR A 229 9.01 -6.77 12.77
C THR A 229 8.94 -6.48 14.28
N GLY A 230 7.94 -7.03 14.99
CA GLY A 230 7.86 -6.99 16.46
C GLY A 230 6.71 -6.13 17.03
N LEU A 231 6.85 -5.61 18.26
CA LEU A 231 5.82 -4.85 18.99
C LEU A 231 5.28 -3.63 18.20
N ARG A 232 6.07 -3.10 17.27
CA ARG A 232 5.71 -2.01 16.35
C ARG A 232 4.70 -2.44 15.27
N TYR A 233 4.77 -3.70 14.82
CA TYR A 233 3.77 -4.34 13.95
C TYR A 233 2.53 -4.75 14.76
N VAL A 234 2.74 -5.25 15.99
CA VAL A 234 1.65 -5.53 16.92
C VAL A 234 0.86 -4.26 17.23
N LEU A 235 1.47 -3.09 17.42
CA LEU A 235 0.71 -1.84 17.66
C LEU A 235 -0.18 -1.46 16.46
N ILE A 236 0.30 -1.69 15.24
CA ILE A 236 -0.49 -1.44 14.01
C ILE A 236 -1.66 -2.43 13.90
N ILE A 237 -1.43 -3.72 14.12
CA ILE A 237 -2.52 -4.73 14.11
C ILE A 237 -3.45 -4.62 15.32
N LEU A 238 -2.92 -4.30 16.49
CA LEU A 238 -3.69 -4.11 17.72
C LEU A 238 -4.58 -2.87 17.59
N SER A 239 -4.14 -1.83 16.88
CA SER A 239 -5.00 -0.69 16.54
C SER A 239 -6.19 -1.07 15.63
N LEU A 240 -5.98 -2.00 14.69
CA LEU A 240 -7.05 -2.56 13.84
C LEU A 240 -7.98 -3.51 14.60
N GLN A 241 -7.45 -4.30 15.54
CA GLN A 241 -8.24 -5.18 16.42
C GLN A 241 -9.03 -4.41 17.49
N LEU A 242 -8.51 -3.29 17.99
CA LEU A 242 -9.23 -2.40 18.91
C LEU A 242 -10.42 -1.72 18.24
N ILE A 243 -10.30 -1.32 16.96
CA ILE A 243 -11.42 -0.82 16.17
C ILE A 243 -12.51 -1.89 16.05
N SER A 244 -12.16 -3.12 15.70
CA SER A 244 -13.14 -4.21 15.51
C SER A 244 -13.80 -4.68 16.81
N ARG A 245 -13.11 -4.58 17.96
CA ARG A 245 -13.68 -4.91 19.27
C ARG A 245 -14.59 -3.82 19.83
N VAL A 246 -14.37 -2.55 19.47
CA VAL A 246 -15.28 -1.46 19.83
C VAL A 246 -16.62 -1.65 19.11
N ASP A 247 -16.60 -2.04 17.83
CA ASP A 247 -17.83 -2.34 17.05
C ASP A 247 -18.62 -3.56 17.58
N GLU A 248 -17.94 -4.57 18.16
CA GLU A 248 -18.57 -5.78 18.69
C GLU A 248 -19.20 -5.57 20.09
N VAL A 249 -18.62 -4.68 20.91
CA VAL A 249 -19.19 -4.31 22.22
C VAL A 249 -20.45 -3.45 22.07
N ASP A 250 -20.46 -2.55 21.08
CA ASP A 250 -21.65 -1.72 20.76
C ASP A 250 -22.81 -2.57 20.20
N SER A 251 -22.54 -3.70 19.55
CA SER A 251 -23.57 -4.62 19.03
C SER A 251 -24.19 -5.53 20.11
N CYS A 252 -23.47 -5.85 21.20
CA CYS A 252 -24.00 -6.64 22.31
C CYS A 252 -24.82 -5.82 23.32
N GLN A 253 -24.69 -4.49 23.34
CA GLN A 253 -25.53 -3.61 24.18
C GLN A 253 -26.81 -3.12 23.48
N ALA A 254 -26.99 -3.44 22.19
CA ALA A 254 -28.15 -3.04 21.38
C ALA A 254 -29.16 -4.19 21.12
N GLY A 255 -29.06 -5.30 21.86
CA GLY A 255 -29.99 -6.44 21.81
C GLY A 255 -30.80 -6.59 23.09
#